data_AF-A0A843J7D1-F1
#
_entry.id   AF-A0A843J7D1-F1
#
_cell.length_a   1.000
_cell.length_b   1.000
_cell.length_c   1.000
_cell.angle_alpha   90.00
_cell.angle_beta   90.00
_cell.angle_gamma   90.00
#
_symmetry.space_group_name_H-M   'P 1'
#
loop_
_entity.id
_entity.type
_entity.pdbx_description
1 polymer ?
#
loop_
_entity_poly.entity_id
_entity_poly.type
_entity_poly.pdbx_seq_one_letter_code
_entity_poly.pdbx_strand_id
1 'polypeptide(L)'
;MYETLTFTGGIHKSEELKELIEDLGGFVLQSNILQMELVLNMAVPIDDVDIIKDKAKELLGEISIAPMAGSEIAIVSPTLARHHLPHAACDISEYLRRYGAKDNMVGLARGHGKGTAGISETEKA
;
A
#
# COMPACT_ATOMS: atom_id res chain seq x y z
N MET A 1 -19.51 14.75 -1.26
CA MET A 1 -18.32 14.35 -2.05
C MET A 1 -17.36 13.66 -1.09
N TYR A 2 -16.58 12.67 -1.54
CA TYR A 2 -15.69 11.89 -0.68
C TYR A 2 -14.25 12.38 -0.79
N GLU A 3 -13.52 12.34 0.31
CA GLU A 3 -12.07 12.54 0.38
C GLU A 3 -11.39 11.20 0.61
N THR A 4 -10.27 10.95 -0.05
CA THR A 4 -9.50 9.72 0.11
C THR A 4 -8.31 9.93 1.03
N LEU A 5 -8.18 9.06 2.03
CA LEU A 5 -7.22 9.20 3.12
C LEU A 5 -6.45 7.89 3.34
N THR A 6 -5.23 8.01 3.84
CA THR A 6 -4.44 6.90 4.37
C THR A 6 -4.25 7.11 5.87
N PHE A 7 -4.64 6.12 6.67
CA PHE A 7 -4.28 6.01 8.08
C PHE A 7 -3.07 5.10 8.22
N THR A 8 -2.08 5.53 9.00
CA THR A 8 -0.92 4.75 9.39
C THR A 8 -0.82 4.75 10.90
N GLY A 9 -0.90 3.59 11.54
CA GLY A 9 -0.86 3.51 13.01
C GLY A 9 -0.77 2.08 13.52
N GLY A 10 -0.95 1.89 14.83
CA GLY A 10 -0.95 0.55 15.42
C GLY A 10 -2.21 -0.26 15.04
N ILE A 11 -2.07 -1.58 14.95
CA ILE A 11 -3.22 -2.49 14.75
C ILE A 11 -4.18 -2.51 15.96
N HIS A 12 -3.67 -2.20 17.15
CA HIS A 12 -4.44 -2.20 18.38
C HIS A 12 -5.59 -1.16 18.30
N LYS A 13 -6.83 -1.60 18.58
CA LYS A 13 -8.05 -0.79 18.46
C LYS A 13 -8.35 -0.23 17.06
N SER A 14 -7.69 -0.75 16.03
CA SER A 14 -7.97 -0.34 14.65
C SER A 14 -9.40 -0.66 14.20
N GLU A 15 -10.07 -1.61 14.84
CA GLU A 15 -11.47 -1.93 14.55
C GLU A 15 -12.41 -0.77 14.88
N GLU A 16 -12.14 -0.01 15.96
CA GLU A 16 -12.91 1.19 16.32
C GLU A 16 -12.87 2.24 15.20
N LEU A 17 -11.75 2.33 14.46
CA LEU A 17 -11.63 3.23 13.32
C LEU A 17 -12.42 2.72 12.12
N LYS A 18 -12.43 1.41 11.85
CA LYS A 18 -13.20 0.83 10.75
C LYS A 18 -14.70 0.97 10.97
N GLU A 19 -15.17 0.67 12.18
CA GLU A 19 -16.57 0.85 12.58
C GLU A 19 -17.00 2.31 12.40
N LEU A 20 -16.17 3.26 12.85
CA LEU A 20 -16.45 4.69 12.67
C LEU A 20 -16.52 5.10 11.19
N ILE A 21 -15.64 4.56 10.34
CA ILE A 21 -15.68 4.82 8.89
C ILE A 21 -17.02 4.35 8.31
N GLU A 22 -17.48 3.16 8.69
CA GLU A 22 -18.76 2.61 8.22
C GLU A 22 -19.97 3.42 8.75
N ASP A 23 -19.95 3.83 10.02
CA ASP A 23 -21.00 4.65 10.63
C ASP A 23 -21.14 6.03 9.97
N LEU A 24 -20.04 6.61 9.50
CA LEU A 24 -20.02 7.86 8.75
C LEU A 24 -20.38 7.68 7.27
N GLY A 25 -20.68 6.45 6.81
CA GLY A 25 -20.99 6.17 5.41
C GLY A 25 -19.76 6.23 4.49
N GLY A 26 -18.57 6.05 5.05
CA GLY A 26 -17.31 5.87 4.35
C GLY A 26 -17.05 4.41 3.95
N PHE A 27 -15.91 4.20 3.29
CA PHE A 27 -15.51 2.89 2.77
C PHE A 27 -14.04 2.61 3.06
N VAL A 28 -13.74 1.39 3.49
CA VAL A 28 -12.38 0.87 3.51
C VAL A 28 -12.03 0.36 2.11
N LEU A 29 -11.04 0.98 1.47
CA LEU A 29 -10.58 0.61 0.12
C LEU A 29 -9.51 -0.47 0.18
N GLN A 30 -8.62 -0.39 1.16
CA GLN A 30 -7.53 -1.34 1.35
C GLN A 30 -7.07 -1.35 2.81
N SER A 31 -6.73 -2.53 3.32
CA SER A 31 -6.17 -2.72 4.67
C SER A 31 -4.94 -3.61 4.58
N ASN A 32 -3.76 -3.07 4.90
CA ASN A 32 -2.52 -3.84 4.97
C ASN A 32 -1.99 -3.86 6.41
N ILE A 33 -1.79 -5.06 6.93
CA ILE A 33 -1.19 -5.26 8.25
C ILE A 33 0.29 -5.62 8.04
N LEU A 34 1.18 -4.81 8.58
CA LEU A 34 2.62 -4.98 8.57
C LEU A 34 3.10 -5.18 10.00
N GLN A 35 3.10 -6.44 10.45
CA GLN A 35 3.39 -6.82 11.84
C GLN A 35 2.43 -6.15 12.84
N MET A 36 2.86 -5.06 13.48
CA MET A 36 2.08 -4.30 14.48
C MET A 36 1.50 -3.01 13.91
N GLU A 37 1.84 -2.67 12.67
CA GLU A 37 1.40 -1.47 11.98
C GLU A 37 0.26 -1.80 11.01
N LEU A 38 -0.73 -0.92 10.94
CA LEU A 38 -1.83 -0.94 10.01
C LEU A 38 -1.73 0.26 9.09
N VAL A 39 -1.71 0.00 7.78
CA VAL A 39 -1.89 1.00 6.74
C VAL A 39 -3.27 0.79 6.12
N LEU A 40 -4.18 1.74 6.33
CA LEU A 40 -5.57 1.68 5.92
C LEU A 40 -5.87 2.80 4.93
N ASN A 41 -6.24 2.46 3.70
CA ASN A 41 -6.76 3.41 2.72
C ASN A 41 -8.29 3.43 2.80
N MET A 42 -8.86 4.63 2.86
CA MET A 42 -10.29 4.83 3.05
C MET A 42 -10.82 6.00 2.21
N ALA A 43 -12.12 5.99 1.98
CA ALA A 43 -12.87 7.12 1.43
C ALA A 43 -13.94 7.54 2.42
N VAL A 44 -13.98 8.82 2.81
CA VAL A 44 -14.89 9.34 3.85
C VAL A 44 -15.59 10.60 3.31
N PRO A 45 -16.85 10.90 3.68
CA PRO A 45 -17.47 12.17 3.32
C PRO A 45 -16.62 13.36 3.77
N ILE A 46 -16.50 14.38 2.92
CA ILE A 46 -15.65 15.55 3.17
C ILE A 46 -15.97 16.24 4.50
N ASP A 47 -17.26 16.32 4.85
CA ASP A 47 -17.73 17.02 6.04
C ASP A 47 -17.31 16.29 7.34
N ASP A 48 -16.98 14.99 7.26
CA ASP A 48 -16.66 14.13 8.40
C ASP A 48 -15.16 13.79 8.51
N VAL A 49 -14.32 14.36 7.64
CA VAL A 49 -12.86 14.12 7.62
C VAL A 49 -12.20 14.45 8.96
N ASP A 50 -12.66 15.51 9.64
CA ASP A 50 -12.07 15.94 10.91
C ASP A 50 -12.39 14.96 12.05
N ILE A 51 -13.55 14.29 12.03
CA ILE A 51 -13.91 13.24 13.00
C ILE A 51 -12.93 12.07 12.89
N ILE A 52 -12.57 11.67 11.67
CA ILE A 52 -11.58 10.61 11.42
C ILE A 52 -10.18 11.04 11.88
N LYS A 53 -9.77 12.29 11.65
CA LYS A 53 -8.48 12.79 12.13
C LYS A 53 -8.39 12.76 13.66
N ASP A 54 -9.45 13.15 14.35
CA ASP A 54 -9.50 13.12 15.80
C ASP A 54 -9.42 11.69 16.34
N LYS A 55 -10.14 10.75 15.72
CA LYS A 55 -10.04 9.33 16.08
C LYS A 55 -8.65 8.76 15.81
N ALA A 56 -8.03 9.10 14.69
CA ALA A 56 -6.67 8.68 14.37
C ALA A 56 -5.66 9.19 15.40
N LYS A 57 -5.81 10.43 15.86
CA LYS A 57 -4.98 11.02 16.90
C LYS A 57 -5.15 10.34 18.26
N GLU A 58 -6.38 9.97 18.63
CA GLU A 58 -6.67 9.16 19.81
C GLU A 58 -5.93 7.82 19.76
N LEU A 59 -5.89 7.21 18.58
CA LEU A 59 -5.20 5.94 18.31
C LEU A 59 -3.70 6.08 18.09
N LEU A 60 -3.13 7.28 18.28
CA LEU A 60 -1.71 7.58 18.04
C LEU A 60 -1.25 7.26 16.60
N GLY A 61 -2.14 7.38 15.62
CA GLY A 61 -1.85 7.21 14.20
C GLY A 61 -1.80 8.52 13.44
N GLU A 62 -1.34 8.44 12.20
CA GLU A 62 -1.21 9.55 11.27
C GLU A 62 -2.22 9.43 10.14
N ILE A 63 -2.75 10.56 9.68
CA ILE A 63 -3.63 10.66 8.51
C ILE A 63 -2.92 11.48 7.44
N SER A 64 -2.91 10.96 6.21
CA SER A 64 -2.45 11.69 5.03
C SER A 64 -3.47 11.61 3.89
N ILE A 65 -3.43 12.56 2.97
CA ILE A 65 -4.30 12.57 1.78
C ILE A 65 -3.77 11.54 0.78
N ALA A 66 -4.67 10.73 0.24
CA ALA A 66 -4.35 9.58 -0.59
C ALA A 66 -4.98 9.73 -1.99
N PRO A 67 -4.44 10.58 -2.86
CA PRO A 67 -5.08 10.92 -4.14
C PRO A 67 -5.20 9.74 -5.11
N MET A 68 -4.43 8.67 -4.90
CA MET A 68 -4.48 7.46 -5.72
C MET A 68 -5.16 6.28 -5.01
N ALA A 69 -5.81 6.51 -3.86
CA ALA A 69 -6.55 5.46 -3.17
C ALA A 69 -7.62 4.85 -4.10
N GLY A 70 -7.68 3.52 -4.14
CA GLY A 70 -8.56 2.77 -5.05
C GLY A 70 -8.01 2.58 -6.47
N SER A 71 -6.85 3.17 -6.80
CA SER A 71 -6.15 2.87 -8.05
C SER A 71 -5.28 1.62 -7.89
N GLU A 72 -5.43 0.66 -8.80
CA GLU A 72 -4.53 -0.49 -8.92
C GLU A 72 -3.53 -0.27 -10.06
N ILE A 73 -2.23 -0.30 -9.75
CA ILE A 73 -1.16 0.02 -10.71
C ILE A 73 -0.19 -1.15 -10.84
N ALA A 74 -0.04 -1.68 -12.05
CA ALA A 74 0.98 -2.69 -12.34
C ALA A 74 2.29 -2.02 -12.78
N ILE A 75 3.38 -2.28 -12.06
CA ILE A 75 4.72 -1.77 -12.38
C ILE A 75 5.49 -2.90 -13.05
N VAL A 76 5.60 -2.83 -14.38
CA VAL A 76 6.26 -3.87 -15.18
C VAL A 76 7.72 -3.51 -15.38
N SER A 77 8.64 -4.28 -14.81
CA SER A 77 10.08 -4.11 -15.00
C SER A 77 10.65 -5.18 -15.95
N PRO A 78 11.70 -4.89 -16.75
CA PRO A 78 12.33 -5.89 -17.60
C PRO A 78 12.92 -7.09 -16.84
N THR A 79 13.32 -6.90 -15.58
CA THR A 79 13.85 -7.94 -14.67
C THR A 79 13.70 -7.46 -13.22
N LEU A 80 13.31 -8.37 -12.32
CA LEU A 80 13.53 -8.20 -10.88
C LEU A 80 14.88 -8.86 -10.56
N ALA A 81 15.77 -8.13 -9.89
CA ALA A 81 17.14 -8.62 -9.66
C ALA A 81 17.15 -9.77 -8.64
N ARG A 82 18.02 -10.78 -8.81
CA ARG A 82 18.28 -11.83 -7.80
C ARG A 82 18.89 -11.26 -6.52
N HIS A 83 19.69 -10.20 -6.64
CA HIS A 83 20.33 -9.55 -5.50
C HIS A 83 19.51 -8.33 -5.10
N HIS A 84 19.04 -8.32 -3.84
CA HIS A 84 18.30 -7.21 -3.25
C HIS A 84 19.19 -5.97 -3.15
N LEU A 85 19.11 -5.13 -4.18
CA LEU A 85 19.58 -3.75 -4.17
C LEU A 85 18.36 -2.87 -4.46
N PRO A 86 18.28 -1.65 -3.91
CA PRO A 86 17.23 -0.71 -4.26
C PRO A 86 17.24 -0.51 -5.78
N HIS A 87 16.23 -1.03 -6.44
CA HIS A 87 16.04 -0.91 -7.88
C HIS A 87 15.02 0.20 -8.13
N ALA A 88 15.18 0.96 -9.22
CA ALA A 88 14.28 2.06 -9.56
C ALA A 88 12.78 1.66 -9.54
N ALA A 89 12.44 0.40 -9.85
CA ALA A 89 11.06 -0.07 -9.76
C ALA A 89 10.51 -0.15 -8.31
N CYS A 90 11.35 -0.38 -7.29
CA CYS A 90 10.97 -0.33 -5.88
C CYS A 90 10.70 1.11 -5.46
N ASP A 91 11.54 2.06 -5.91
CA ASP A 91 11.33 3.48 -5.59
C ASP A 91 10.02 4.00 -6.20
N ILE A 92 9.71 3.60 -7.44
CA ILE A 92 8.43 3.92 -8.09
C ILE A 92 7.26 3.28 -7.35
N SER A 93 7.39 1.99 -6.98
CA SER A 93 6.42 1.25 -6.17
C SER A 93 6.13 1.99 -4.86
N GLU A 94 7.17 2.32 -4.12
CA GLU A 94 7.07 3.00 -2.84
C GLU A 94 6.49 4.41 -2.99
N TYR A 95 6.87 5.15 -4.04
CA TYR A 95 6.26 6.44 -4.35
C TYR A 95 4.75 6.31 -4.57
N LEU A 96 4.31 5.34 -5.37
CA LEU A 96 2.89 5.14 -5.65
C LEU A 96 2.10 4.73 -4.40
N ARG A 97 2.67 3.84 -3.57
CA ARG A 97 2.07 3.40 -2.29
C ARG A 97 1.86 4.55 -1.32
N ARG A 98 2.81 5.48 -1.23
CA ARG A 98 2.71 6.67 -0.35
C ARG A 98 1.53 7.59 -0.69
N TYR A 99 1.02 7.54 -1.91
CA TYR A 99 -0.17 8.29 -2.33
C TYR A 99 -1.44 7.42 -2.36
N GLY A 100 -1.40 6.23 -1.75
CA GLY A 100 -2.55 5.36 -1.56
C GLY A 100 -2.81 4.36 -2.68
N ALA A 101 -1.98 4.30 -3.73
CA ALA A 101 -2.16 3.32 -4.79
C ALA A 101 -1.86 1.89 -4.30
N LYS A 102 -2.64 0.92 -4.77
CA LYS A 102 -2.32 -0.50 -4.66
C LYS A 102 -1.48 -0.88 -5.86
N ASP A 103 -0.18 -1.04 -5.64
CA ASP A 103 0.73 -1.39 -6.71
C ASP A 103 1.07 -2.88 -6.71
N ASN A 104 1.36 -3.42 -7.90
CA ASN A 104 1.83 -4.77 -8.08
C ASN A 104 3.06 -4.75 -8.98
N MET A 105 4.20 -5.16 -8.46
CA MET A 105 5.42 -5.27 -9.27
C MET A 105 5.43 -6.57 -10.07
N VAL A 106 5.63 -6.44 -11.38
CA VAL A 106 5.71 -7.57 -12.32
C VAL A 106 7.09 -7.54 -12.98
N GLY A 107 7.93 -8.51 -12.63
CA GLY A 107 9.21 -8.73 -13.30
C GLY A 107 9.04 -9.57 -14.56
N LEU A 108 9.53 -9.07 -15.69
CA LEU A 108 9.68 -9.90 -16.88
C LEU A 108 10.96 -10.75 -16.77
N ALA A 109 10.99 -11.90 -17.43
CA ALA A 109 12.20 -12.71 -17.61
C ALA A 109 13.06 -12.18 -18.77
N ARG A 110 13.25 -10.86 -18.86
CA ARG A 110 14.06 -10.21 -19.90
C ARG A 110 15.31 -9.56 -19.26
N GLY A 111 16.25 -9.04 -20.05
CA GLY A 111 17.49 -8.46 -19.52
C GLY A 111 18.37 -9.47 -18.75
N HIS A 112 18.96 -9.05 -17.62
CA HIS A 112 19.81 -9.92 -16.78
C HIS A 112 19.03 -11.14 -16.24
N GLY A 113 17.75 -10.97 -15.93
CA GLY A 113 16.83 -12.03 -15.50
C GLY A 113 16.74 -13.19 -16.48
N LYS A 114 16.87 -12.95 -17.79
CA LYS A 114 16.90 -14.01 -18.81
C LYS A 114 18.12 -14.93 -18.65
N GLY A 115 19.28 -14.35 -18.28
CA GLY A 115 20.52 -15.11 -18.04
C GLY A 115 20.53 -15.83 -16.70
N THR A 116 19.88 -15.27 -15.69
CA THR A 116 19.83 -15.83 -14.33
C THR A 116 18.59 -16.69 -14.03
N ALA A 117 17.57 -16.73 -14.87
CA ALA A 117 16.37 -17.56 -14.67
C ALA A 117 16.56 -19.02 -15.15
N GLY A 118 17.74 -19.38 -15.63
CA GLY A 118 18.08 -20.75 -15.99
C GLY A 118 18.38 -21.62 -14.77
N ILE A 119 18.03 -22.90 -14.87
CA ILE A 119 18.45 -23.97 -13.97
C ILE A 119 19.98 -24.10 -14.09
N SER A 120 20.72 -24.01 -12.99
CA SER A 120 22.17 -24.24 -12.98
C SER A 120 22.50 -25.70 -13.37
N GLU A 121 23.72 -25.96 -13.83
CA GLU A 121 24.19 -27.34 -14.11
C GLU A 121 24.01 -28.27 -12.91
N THR A 122 24.22 -27.76 -11.70
CA THR A 122 23.96 -28.45 -10.43
C THR A 122 22.48 -28.72 -10.15
N GLU A 123 21.58 -27.83 -10.54
CA GLU A 123 20.12 -28.02 -10.36
C GLU A 123 19.51 -28.90 -11.47
N LYS A 124 20.24 -29.19 -12.54
CA LYS A 124 19.84 -30.10 -13.63
C LYS A 124 20.13 -31.58 -13.36
N ALA A 125 21.10 -31.88 -12.50
CA ALA A 125 21.54 -33.23 -12.17
C ALA A 125 20.62 -33.90 -11.15
#